data_AF-A0A6M3LXM3-F1
#
_entry.id   AF-A0A6M3LXM3-F1
#
_cell.length_a   1.000
_cell.length_b   1.000
_cell.length_c   1.000
_cell.angle_alpha   90.00
_cell.angle_beta   90.00
_cell.angle_gamma   90.00
#
_symmetry.space_group_name_H-M   'P 1'
#
loop_
_entity.id
_entity.type
_entity.pdbx_description
1 polymer ?
#
loop_
_entity_poly.entity_id
_entity_poly.type
_entity_poly.pdbx_seq_one_letter_code
_entity_poly.pdbx_strand_id
1 'polypeptide(L)'
;MMEAGPELNALVATEVMGLEIEWNINTPCPYCHMEMRYCGSRARCTQCGEWRYGPYKDYSEDIAAAGEVVEATLKSLAESEEGKTFESGWVDNGFMLEISADGSAEAGFVRDDRDYYHESWKYWAKGKDAMEAICLAALEVKGVEV
;
A
#
# COMPACT_ATOMS: atom_id res chain seq x y z
N MET A 1 -7.72 13.54 -1.51
CA MET A 1 -7.25 12.95 -0.26
C MET A 1 -8.13 11.78 0.05
N MET A 2 -7.78 10.67 -0.60
CA MET A 2 -8.19 9.34 -0.20
C MET A 2 -7.72 9.07 1.24
N GLU A 3 -8.58 8.47 2.05
CA GLU A 3 -8.27 8.14 3.44
C GLU A 3 -7.96 6.65 3.57
N ALA A 4 -7.26 6.27 4.64
CA ALA A 4 -7.05 4.89 5.05
C ALA A 4 -8.36 4.08 5.00
N GLY A 5 -8.26 2.85 4.50
CA GLY A 5 -9.38 1.93 4.45
C GLY A 5 -9.50 1.13 3.16
N PRO A 6 -10.72 0.66 2.84
CA PRO A 6 -10.99 -0.33 1.78
C PRO A 6 -10.44 0.03 0.41
N GLU A 7 -10.64 1.29 0.01
CA GLU A 7 -10.30 1.79 -1.32
C GLU A 7 -8.79 1.91 -1.48
N LEU A 8 -8.10 2.42 -0.46
CA LEU A 8 -6.64 2.50 -0.42
C LEU A 8 -6.02 1.10 -0.45
N ASN A 9 -6.53 0.16 0.35
CA ASN A 9 -6.04 -1.23 0.38
C ASN A 9 -6.19 -1.93 -0.98
N ALA A 10 -7.32 -1.68 -1.67
CA ALA A 10 -7.55 -2.24 -2.99
C ALA A 10 -6.59 -1.66 -4.04
N LEU A 11 -6.31 -0.35 -4.01
CA LEU A 11 -5.36 0.28 -4.91
C LEU A 11 -3.93 -0.19 -4.65
N VAL A 12 -3.50 -0.28 -3.40
CA VAL A 12 -2.18 -0.83 -3.05
C VAL A 12 -2.04 -2.26 -3.56
N ALA A 13 -3.07 -3.09 -3.38
CA ALA A 13 -3.03 -4.45 -3.85
C ALA A 13 -2.85 -4.58 -5.37
N THR A 14 -3.51 -3.73 -6.16
CA THR A 14 -3.45 -3.82 -7.62
C THR A 14 -2.19 -3.17 -8.17
N GLU A 15 -1.89 -1.94 -7.73
CA GLU A 15 -0.85 -1.11 -8.31
C GLU A 15 0.54 -1.42 -7.74
N VAL A 16 0.61 -1.73 -6.45
CA VAL A 16 1.88 -2.02 -5.75
C VAL A 16 2.16 -3.51 -5.72
N MET A 17 1.18 -4.31 -5.29
CA MET A 17 1.36 -5.76 -5.08
C MET A 17 1.10 -6.60 -6.35
N GLY A 18 0.54 -6.00 -7.40
CA GLY A 18 0.28 -6.69 -8.67
C GLY A 18 -0.77 -7.79 -8.59
N LEU A 19 -1.71 -7.70 -7.63
CA LEU A 19 -2.79 -8.67 -7.46
C LEU A 19 -3.97 -8.37 -8.38
N GLU A 20 -4.58 -9.42 -8.95
CA GLU A 20 -5.79 -9.26 -9.77
C GLU A 20 -7.03 -8.99 -8.92
N ILE A 21 -7.87 -8.03 -9.34
CA ILE A 21 -9.17 -7.77 -8.72
C ILE A 21 -10.14 -8.87 -9.11
N GLU A 22 -10.26 -9.89 -8.27
CA GLU A 22 -11.37 -10.84 -8.39
C GLU A 22 -12.70 -10.23 -7.91
N TRP A 23 -12.64 -9.28 -6.96
CA TRP A 23 -13.80 -8.56 -6.42
C TRP A 23 -13.39 -7.33 -5.58
N ASN A 24 -14.24 -6.31 -5.53
CA ASN A 24 -14.03 -5.03 -4.82
C ASN A 24 -15.24 -4.63 -3.95
N ILE A 25 -15.20 -3.45 -3.32
CA ILE A 25 -16.27 -2.92 -2.44
C ILE A 25 -17.66 -2.87 -3.12
N ASN A 26 -17.70 -2.78 -4.45
CA ASN A 26 -18.92 -2.73 -5.24
C ASN A 26 -19.34 -4.10 -5.80
N THR A 27 -18.58 -5.17 -5.53
CA THR A 27 -18.90 -6.51 -6.05
C THR A 27 -20.05 -7.12 -5.24
N PRO A 28 -21.17 -7.49 -5.89
CA PRO A 28 -22.32 -8.07 -5.21
C PRO A 28 -22.03 -9.50 -4.74
N CYS A 29 -22.78 -9.96 -3.74
CA CYS A 29 -22.68 -11.33 -3.25
C CYS A 29 -22.93 -12.33 -4.41
N PRO A 30 -22.04 -13.31 -4.66
CA PRO A 30 -22.21 -14.24 -5.78
C PRO A 30 -23.38 -15.21 -5.63
N TYR A 31 -23.93 -15.36 -4.41
CA TYR A 31 -25.01 -16.29 -4.12
C TYR A 31 -26.39 -15.64 -4.21
N CYS A 32 -26.54 -14.43 -3.68
CA CYS A 32 -27.83 -13.74 -3.61
C CYS A 32 -27.85 -12.40 -4.35
N HIS A 33 -26.73 -11.98 -4.94
CA HIS A 33 -26.55 -10.74 -5.70
C HIS A 33 -26.84 -9.44 -4.91
N MET A 34 -26.98 -9.53 -3.59
CA MET A 34 -27.13 -8.38 -2.71
C MET A 34 -25.80 -7.73 -2.36
N GLU A 35 -25.89 -6.47 -1.94
CA GLU A 35 -24.78 -5.67 -1.45
C GLU A 35 -24.09 -6.36 -0.26
N MET A 36 -22.76 -6.33 -0.30
CA MET A 36 -21.92 -6.83 0.77
C MET A 36 -21.48 -5.68 1.67
N ARG A 37 -21.55 -5.88 2.99
CA ARG A 37 -20.97 -4.93 3.94
C ARG A 37 -19.47 -5.19 4.04
N TYR A 38 -18.68 -4.21 3.67
CA TYR A 38 -17.22 -4.27 3.76
C TYR A 38 -16.73 -4.09 5.22
N CYS A 39 -15.72 -4.85 5.61
CA CYS A 39 -15.14 -4.92 6.97
C CYS A 39 -13.62 -5.14 6.89
N GLY A 40 -12.89 -4.25 6.19
CA GLY A 40 -11.46 -4.44 5.91
C GLY A 40 -11.25 -5.56 4.90
N SER A 41 -10.27 -6.44 5.13
CA SER A 41 -9.93 -7.62 4.32
C SER A 41 -11.06 -8.67 4.20
N ARG A 42 -12.30 -8.35 4.59
CA ARG A 42 -13.47 -9.23 4.51
C ARG A 42 -14.71 -8.42 4.19
N ALA A 43 -15.63 -9.04 3.48
CA ALA A 43 -16.98 -8.52 3.30
C ALA A 43 -17.99 -9.57 3.76
N ARG A 44 -19.06 -9.12 4.40
CA ARG A 44 -20.17 -9.99 4.81
C ARG A 44 -21.42 -9.63 4.04
N CYS A 45 -22.05 -10.61 3.41
CA CYS A 45 -23.34 -10.38 2.78
C CYS A 45 -24.41 -10.05 3.83
N THR A 46 -25.15 -8.98 3.61
CA THR A 46 -26.20 -8.52 4.53
C THR A 46 -27.42 -9.45 4.55
N GLN A 47 -27.70 -10.15 3.45
CA GLN A 47 -28.86 -11.03 3.32
C GLN A 47 -28.55 -12.48 3.74
N CYS A 48 -27.60 -13.14 3.06
CA CYS A 48 -27.30 -14.56 3.33
C CYS A 48 -26.27 -14.76 4.45
N GLY A 49 -25.63 -13.69 4.93
CA GLY A 49 -24.64 -13.76 6.01
C GLY A 49 -23.28 -14.32 5.62
N GLU A 50 -23.11 -14.75 4.35
CA GLU A 50 -21.88 -15.32 3.83
C GLU A 50 -20.69 -14.35 3.94
N TRP A 51 -19.58 -14.88 4.41
CA TRP A 51 -18.32 -14.16 4.48
C TRP A 51 -17.52 -14.40 3.21
N ARG A 52 -16.95 -13.33 2.68
CA ARG A 52 -15.92 -13.39 1.65
C ARG A 52 -14.70 -12.67 2.21
N TYR A 53 -13.54 -13.25 2.04
CA TYR A 53 -12.28 -12.62 2.41
C TYR A 53 -11.82 -11.79 1.23
N GLY A 54 -11.84 -10.46 1.38
CA GLY A 54 -11.29 -9.54 0.41
C GLY A 54 -9.97 -10.11 -0.11
N PRO A 55 -9.69 -10.02 -1.40
CA PRO A 55 -8.49 -10.64 -1.95
C PRO A 55 -7.20 -10.04 -1.35
N TYR A 56 -7.32 -8.96 -0.57
CA TYR A 56 -6.24 -8.10 -0.14
C TYR A 56 -6.14 -8.00 1.38
N LYS A 57 -4.93 -7.76 1.85
CA LYS A 57 -4.63 -7.51 3.26
C LYS A 57 -5.04 -6.08 3.63
N ASP A 58 -5.14 -5.82 4.92
CA ASP A 58 -5.44 -4.50 5.47
C ASP A 58 -4.18 -3.63 5.50
N TYR A 59 -3.60 -3.32 4.33
CA TYR A 59 -2.32 -2.62 4.19
C TYR A 59 -2.24 -1.29 4.94
N SER A 60 -3.34 -0.53 4.99
CA SER A 60 -3.42 0.77 5.65
C SER A 60 -3.76 0.70 7.15
N GLU A 61 -3.95 -0.49 7.72
CA GLU A 61 -4.36 -0.66 9.12
C GLU A 61 -3.47 -1.68 9.89
N ASP A 62 -2.88 -2.65 9.19
CA ASP A 62 -2.02 -3.68 9.74
C ASP A 62 -0.54 -3.42 9.43
N ILE A 63 0.27 -3.32 10.48
CA ILE A 63 1.69 -2.99 10.36
C ILE A 63 2.50 -4.04 9.59
N ALA A 64 2.15 -5.32 9.70
CA ALA A 64 2.86 -6.39 8.99
C ALA A 64 2.54 -6.33 7.49
N ALA A 65 1.27 -6.12 7.14
CA ALA A 65 0.85 -5.88 5.77
C ALA A 65 1.50 -4.62 5.18
N ALA A 66 1.55 -3.50 5.92
CA ALA A 66 2.26 -2.30 5.49
C ALA A 66 3.76 -2.56 5.25
N GLY A 67 4.40 -3.40 6.06
CA GLY A 67 5.77 -3.84 5.84
C GLY A 67 5.97 -4.54 4.49
N GLU A 68 5.03 -5.39 4.07
CA GLU A 68 5.09 -6.04 2.75
C GLU A 68 4.98 -5.02 1.59
N VAL A 69 4.25 -3.92 1.78
CA VAL A 69 4.15 -2.83 0.80
C VAL A 69 5.52 -2.15 0.63
N VAL A 70 6.23 -1.91 1.73
CA VAL A 70 7.59 -1.34 1.69
C VAL A 70 8.53 -2.24 0.92
N GLU A 71 8.56 -3.54 1.23
CA GLU A 71 9.42 -4.52 0.56
C GLU A 71 9.12 -4.61 -0.94
N ALA A 72 7.83 -4.69 -1.31
CA ALA A 72 7.41 -4.76 -2.71
C ALA A 72 7.79 -3.50 -3.49
N THR A 73 7.64 -2.33 -2.87
CA THR A 73 7.97 -1.04 -3.48
C THR A 73 9.47 -0.91 -3.71
N LEU A 74 10.28 -1.23 -2.70
CA LEU A 74 11.76 -1.21 -2.82
C LEU A 74 12.25 -2.19 -3.90
N LYS A 75 11.66 -3.39 -3.94
CA LYS A 75 11.98 -4.38 -4.98
C LYS A 75 11.63 -3.85 -6.37
N SER A 76 10.44 -3.27 -6.55
CA SER A 76 10.01 -2.70 -7.82
C SER A 76 10.93 -1.56 -8.28
N LEU A 77 11.42 -0.73 -7.35
CA LEU A 77 12.37 0.34 -7.66
C LEU A 77 13.70 -0.25 -8.15
N ALA A 78 14.22 -1.30 -7.50
CA ALA A 78 15.44 -1.98 -7.90
C ALA A 78 15.33 -2.66 -9.28
N GLU A 79 14.17 -3.23 -9.62
CA GLU A 79 13.95 -3.92 -10.91
C GLU A 79 13.74 -2.97 -12.09
N SER A 80 13.36 -1.71 -11.84
CA SER A 80 13.17 -0.70 -12.90
C SER A 80 14.48 -0.21 -13.55
N GLU A 81 15.64 -0.61 -13.01
CA GLU A 81 16.94 -0.40 -13.65
C GLU A 81 17.25 -1.53 -14.63
N GLU A 82 17.12 -1.27 -15.94
CA GLU A 82 17.77 -2.10 -16.95
C GLU A 82 19.29 -2.17 -16.68
N GLY A 83 19.74 -3.26 -16.05
CA GLY A 83 21.13 -3.70 -16.15
C GLY A 83 22.09 -3.34 -15.01
N LYS A 84 21.65 -3.21 -13.76
CA LYS A 84 22.56 -3.32 -12.61
C LYS A 84 22.10 -4.40 -11.65
N THR A 85 22.78 -5.54 -11.73
CA THR A 85 22.76 -6.54 -10.66
C THR A 85 23.33 -5.90 -9.40
N PHE A 86 22.47 -5.52 -8.47
CA PHE A 86 22.87 -5.24 -7.11
C PHE A 86 23.28 -6.59 -6.49
N GLU A 87 24.58 -6.79 -6.32
CA GLU A 87 25.08 -7.92 -5.53
C GLU A 87 24.49 -7.80 -4.12
N SER A 88 23.87 -8.89 -3.68
CA SER A 88 23.21 -9.02 -2.39
C SER A 88 24.13 -8.62 -1.24
N GLY A 89 23.95 -7.40 -0.75
CA GLY A 89 24.65 -6.90 0.43
C GLY A 89 24.34 -5.43 0.63
N TRP A 90 23.41 -5.15 1.54
CA TRP A 90 23.01 -3.81 2.02
C TRP A 90 21.98 -3.06 1.17
N VAL A 91 20.71 -3.45 1.32
CA VAL A 91 19.57 -2.52 1.17
C VAL A 91 19.47 -1.78 2.50
N ASP A 92 19.99 -0.56 2.59
CA ASP A 92 19.98 0.22 3.83
C ASP A 92 20.00 1.73 3.49
N ASN A 93 18.91 2.49 3.29
CA ASN A 93 17.47 2.23 3.35
C ASN A 93 16.81 3.21 2.38
N GLY A 94 16.32 2.75 1.21
CA GLY A 94 15.56 3.57 0.27
C GLY A 94 14.15 3.93 0.76
N PHE A 95 13.91 3.89 2.09
CA PHE A 95 12.64 4.13 2.75
C PHE A 95 12.87 4.89 4.06
N MET A 96 12.01 5.87 4.35
CA MET A 96 12.00 6.62 5.61
C MET A 96 10.57 6.79 6.08
N LEU A 97 10.42 6.77 7.40
CA LEU A 97 9.16 6.98 8.10
C LEU A 97 9.42 7.92 9.27
N GLU A 98 8.72 9.04 9.28
CA GLU A 98 8.71 10.01 10.37
C GLU A 98 7.34 10.02 11.03
N ILE A 99 7.30 9.83 12.35
CA ILE A 99 6.05 9.84 13.13
C ILE A 99 6.04 11.06 14.03
N SER A 100 5.00 11.87 13.88
CA SER A 100 4.75 13.06 14.69
C SER A 100 4.15 12.69 16.05
N ALA A 101 4.30 13.59 17.03
CA ALA A 101 3.78 13.38 18.39
C ALA A 101 2.23 13.28 18.46
N ASP A 102 1.54 13.76 17.44
CA ASP A 102 0.08 13.66 17.30
C ASP A 102 -0.39 12.34 16.66
N GLY A 103 0.54 11.45 16.30
CA GLY A 103 0.27 10.16 15.67
C GLY A 103 0.27 10.19 14.14
N SER A 104 0.28 11.37 13.52
CA SER A 104 0.43 11.49 12.06
C SER A 104 1.81 11.04 11.61
N ALA A 105 1.92 10.59 10.37
CA ALA A 105 3.19 10.13 9.84
C ALA A 105 3.43 10.60 8.41
N GLU A 106 4.70 10.66 8.06
CA GLU A 106 5.17 10.91 6.71
C GLU A 106 6.11 9.79 6.31
N ALA A 107 5.88 9.24 5.12
CA ALA A 107 6.68 8.16 4.58
C ALA A 107 7.22 8.55 3.21
N GLY A 108 8.41 8.07 2.89
CA GLY A 108 8.99 8.31 1.58
C GLY A 108 9.84 7.16 1.09
N PHE A 109 10.04 7.15 -0.23
CA PHE A 109 10.91 6.22 -0.92
C PHE A 109 11.96 6.98 -1.75
N VAL A 110 13.21 6.52 -1.67
CA VAL A 110 14.35 7.09 -2.40
C VAL A 110 14.78 6.12 -3.50
N ARG A 111 15.16 6.72 -4.63
CA ARG A 111 15.63 6.02 -5.82
C ARG A 111 17.15 6.09 -6.01
N ASP A 112 17.88 6.90 -5.24
CA ASP A 112 19.30 7.18 -5.50
C ASP A 112 20.14 7.24 -4.20
N ASP A 113 21.21 6.48 -4.20
CA ASP A 113 22.17 6.20 -3.12
C ASP A 113 23.21 7.32 -2.92
N ARG A 114 22.97 8.54 -3.44
CA ARG A 114 24.02 9.57 -3.54
C ARG A 114 23.89 10.82 -2.68
N ASP A 115 22.75 11.12 -2.08
CA ASP A 115 22.67 12.25 -1.14
C ASP A 115 21.54 12.04 -0.13
N TYR A 116 21.90 11.81 1.14
CA TYR A 116 20.98 11.62 2.30
C TYR A 116 20.30 12.94 2.76
N TYR A 117 20.14 13.93 1.89
CA TYR A 117 19.45 15.19 2.21
C TYR A 117 17.99 15.12 1.77
N HIS A 118 17.04 15.65 2.55
CA HIS A 118 15.58 15.59 2.26
C HIS A 118 15.17 15.98 0.83
N GLU A 119 16.00 16.76 0.11
CA GLU A 119 15.74 17.23 -1.25
C GLU A 119 15.87 16.15 -2.35
N SER A 120 16.40 14.96 -2.03
CA SER A 120 16.52 13.82 -2.96
C SER A 120 15.41 12.76 -2.83
N TRP A 121 14.47 12.96 -1.90
CA TRP A 121 13.31 12.08 -1.71
C TRP A 121 12.28 12.36 -2.78
N LYS A 122 12.07 11.39 -3.68
CA LYS A 122 11.28 11.60 -4.90
C LYS A 122 9.79 11.33 -4.70
N TYR A 123 9.45 10.48 -3.74
CA TYR A 123 8.07 10.06 -3.47
C TYR A 123 7.84 10.18 -1.97
N TRP A 124 6.90 11.03 -1.56
CA TRP A 124 6.67 11.41 -0.17
C TRP A 124 5.19 11.68 0.08
N ALA A 125 4.61 10.97 1.05
CA ALA A 125 3.21 11.15 1.40
C ALA A 125 3.01 11.27 2.91
N LYS A 126 2.03 12.10 3.28
CA LYS A 126 1.56 12.28 4.66
C LYS A 126 0.28 11.49 4.88
N GLY A 127 0.26 10.67 5.92
CA GLY A 127 -0.91 9.93 6.40
C GLY A 127 -1.32 10.35 7.81
N LYS A 128 -2.54 9.95 8.22
CA LYS A 128 -3.01 10.11 9.61
C LYS A 128 -2.27 9.19 10.57
N ASP A 129 -1.70 8.10 10.05
CA ASP A 129 -0.81 7.20 10.74
C ASP A 129 0.28 6.66 9.79
N ALA A 130 1.15 5.82 10.34
CA ALA A 130 2.28 5.23 9.62
C ALA A 130 1.86 4.35 8.44
N MET A 131 0.83 3.52 8.62
CA MET A 131 0.43 2.54 7.60
C MET A 131 -0.23 3.25 6.41
N GLU A 132 -1.05 4.25 6.68
CA GLU A 132 -1.61 5.12 5.64
C GLU A 132 -0.52 5.86 4.87
N ALA A 133 0.45 6.47 5.56
CA ALA A 133 1.55 7.18 4.93
C ALA A 133 2.37 6.27 4.00
N ILE A 134 2.68 5.05 4.44
CA ILE A 134 3.39 4.03 3.65
C ILE A 134 2.62 3.71 2.36
N CYS A 135 1.32 3.44 2.48
CA CYS A 135 0.48 3.07 1.35
C CYS A 135 0.41 4.19 0.30
N LEU A 136 0.21 5.44 0.76
CA LEU A 136 0.14 6.60 -0.13
C LEU A 136 1.46 6.85 -0.85
N ALA A 137 2.59 6.78 -0.14
CA ALA A 137 3.91 6.98 -0.73
C ALA A 137 4.25 5.89 -1.76
N ALA A 138 3.85 4.64 -1.50
CA ALA A 138 4.03 3.53 -2.43
C ALA A 138 3.19 3.70 -3.72
N LEU A 139 1.98 4.24 -3.62
CA LEU A 139 1.15 4.56 -4.78
C LEU A 139 1.74 5.71 -5.61
N GLU A 140 2.35 6.69 -4.95
CA GLU A 140 3.07 7.77 -5.64
C GLU A 140 4.27 7.24 -6.45
N VAL A 141 5.00 6.24 -5.93
CA VAL A 141 6.06 5.54 -6.67
C VAL A 141 5.53 4.92 -7.97
N LYS A 142 4.28 4.44 -7.96
CA LYS A 142 3.59 3.87 -9.12
C LYS A 142 2.95 4.93 -10.02
N GLY A 143 2.98 6.21 -9.64
CA GLY A 143 2.37 7.31 -10.39
C GLY A 143 0.84 7.34 -10.31
N VAL A 144 0.26 6.80 -9.24
CA VAL A 144 -1.18 6.76 -9.01
C VAL A 144 -1.60 7.99 -8.19
N GLU A 145 -2.60 8.75 -8.68
CA GLU A 145 -3.14 9.92 -7.97
C GLU A 145 -4.11 9.48 -6.85
N VAL A 146 -3.91 10.00 -5.62
CA VAL A 146 -4.67 9.68 -4.38
C VAL A 146 -5.11 10.93 -3.59
#